data_AF-A0A165EFP4-F1
#
_entry.id   AF-A0A165EFP4-F1
#
_cell.length_a   1.000
_cell.length_b   1.000
_cell.length_c   1.000
_cell.angle_alpha   90.00
_cell.angle_beta   90.00
_cell.angle_gamma   90.00
#
_symmetry.space_group_name_H-M   'P 1'
#
loop_
_entity.id
_entity.type
_entity.pdbx_description
1 polymer ?
#
loop_
_entity_poly.entity_id
_entity_poly.type
_entity_poly.pdbx_seq_one_letter_code
_entity_poly.pdbx_strand_id
1 'polypeptide(L)'
;IFAVVVSINSYAKDLLLKGAEKDVLAFKDFLLHDLQTPADHIKLLRDYMAMRQCIMDTLHMHFCNNSDICPGDAIIFYFMGHGSSHDLRGKGAVKCIISIDNAPICEHELHIFLKDLSHMKGKNITLIFDCCF
;
A
#
# COMPACT_ATOMS: atom_id res chain seq x y z
N ILE A 1 -12.76 -10.17 0.86
CA ILE A 1 -11.78 -9.13 0.49
C ILE A 1 -10.88 -8.90 1.68
N PHE A 2 -9.58 -8.70 1.45
CA PHE A 2 -8.61 -8.24 2.44
C PHE A 2 -7.88 -7.02 1.88
N ALA A 3 -7.70 -5.98 2.70
CA ALA A 3 -7.16 -4.72 2.24
C ALA A 3 -6.09 -4.16 3.18
N VAL A 4 -5.07 -3.54 2.58
CA VAL A 4 -4.13 -2.64 3.25
C VAL A 4 -4.28 -1.28 2.57
N VAL A 5 -4.58 -0.27 3.35
CA VAL A 5 -4.79 1.10 2.89
C VAL A 5 -3.78 2.01 3.58
N VAL A 6 -3.05 2.80 2.80
CA VAL A 6 -2.00 3.69 3.28
C VAL A 6 -2.31 5.12 2.87
N SER A 7 -2.28 6.04 3.82
CA SER A 7 -2.47 7.48 3.61
C SER A 7 -1.32 8.26 4.24
N ILE A 8 -0.69 9.15 3.48
CA ILE A 8 0.39 9.99 4.00
C ILE A 8 0.15 11.44 3.57
N ASN A 9 -0.10 12.32 4.53
CA ASN A 9 -0.22 13.76 4.31
C ASN A 9 1.00 14.52 4.83
N SER A 10 1.49 14.10 5.99
CA SER A 10 2.37 14.89 6.85
C SER A 10 3.85 14.71 6.52
N TYR A 11 4.20 14.66 5.23
CA TYR A 11 5.60 14.66 4.80
C TYR A 11 6.35 15.91 5.32
N ALA A 12 7.67 15.93 5.17
CA ALA A 12 8.47 17.11 5.50
C ALA A 12 7.87 18.39 4.87
N LYS A 13 8.01 19.54 5.55
CA LYS A 13 7.19 20.76 5.37
C LYS A 13 6.87 21.18 3.92
N ASP A 14 7.76 20.91 2.96
CA ASP A 14 7.59 21.32 1.56
C ASP A 14 6.84 20.29 0.69
N LEU A 15 6.45 19.15 1.25
CA LEU A 15 5.80 18.02 0.56
C LEU A 15 4.45 17.65 1.17
N LEU A 16 3.82 18.52 1.96
CA LEU A 16 2.54 18.24 2.59
C LEU A 16 1.42 18.00 1.56
N LEU A 17 0.62 16.95 1.77
CA LEU A 17 -0.64 16.74 1.05
C LEU A 17 -1.82 17.18 1.92
N LYS A 18 -2.91 17.60 1.27
CA LYS A 18 -4.13 18.10 1.96
C LYS A 18 -5.37 17.24 1.74
N GLY A 19 -5.26 16.18 0.93
CA GLY A 19 -6.38 15.35 0.49
C GLY A 19 -6.27 13.87 0.84
N ALA A 20 -5.06 13.36 1.14
CA ALA A 20 -4.83 11.92 1.22
C ALA A 20 -5.68 11.23 2.29
N GLU A 21 -6.00 11.93 3.39
CA GLU A 21 -6.82 11.35 4.45
C GLU A 21 -8.28 11.23 4.00
N LYS A 22 -8.81 12.22 3.30
CA LYS A 22 -10.20 12.20 2.84
C LYS A 22 -10.42 11.06 1.85
N ASP A 23 -9.51 10.89 0.89
CA ASP A 23 -9.65 9.88 -0.16
C ASP A 23 -9.53 8.46 0.43
N VAL A 24 -8.62 8.26 1.37
CA VAL A 24 -8.46 6.97 2.06
C VAL A 24 -9.62 6.65 2.99
N LEU A 25 -10.19 7.63 3.69
CA LEU A 25 -11.38 7.41 4.52
C LEU A 25 -12.58 7.04 3.65
N ALA A 26 -12.79 7.74 2.53
CA ALA A 26 -13.85 7.40 1.58
C ALA A 26 -13.66 5.98 1.00
N PHE A 27 -12.42 5.61 0.67
CA PHE A 27 -12.12 4.25 0.20
C PHE A 27 -12.36 3.19 1.27
N LYS A 28 -11.99 3.46 2.52
CA LYS A 28 -12.28 2.56 3.65
C LYS A 28 -13.78 2.39 3.85
N ASP A 29 -14.56 3.47 3.79
CA ASP A 29 -16.01 3.40 3.93
C ASP A 29 -16.64 2.59 2.78
N PHE A 30 -16.15 2.77 1.56
CA PHE A 30 -16.53 1.94 0.41
C PHE A 30 -16.23 0.43 0.64
N LEU A 31 -15.04 0.10 1.15
CA LEU A 31 -14.71 -1.29 1.48
C LEU A 31 -15.67 -1.87 2.53
N LEU A 32 -15.95 -1.10 3.59
CA LEU A 32 -16.79 -1.54 4.71
C LEU A 32 -18.27 -1.67 4.34
N HIS A 33 -18.81 -0.71 3.61
CA HIS A 33 -20.26 -0.56 3.45
C HIS A 33 -20.75 -1.07 2.10
N ASP A 34 -20.09 -0.71 1.00
CA ASP A 34 -20.50 -1.11 -0.35
C ASP A 34 -20.01 -2.52 -0.69
N LEU A 35 -18.75 -2.82 -0.35
CA LEU A 35 -18.18 -4.16 -0.57
C LEU A 35 -18.38 -5.12 0.61
N GLN A 36 -19.00 -4.65 1.70
CA GLN A 36 -19.28 -5.44 2.90
C GLN A 36 -18.05 -6.17 3.46
N THR A 37 -16.87 -5.57 3.31
CA THR A 37 -15.61 -6.13 3.79
C THR A 37 -15.58 -6.06 5.31
N PRO A 38 -15.34 -7.17 6.04
CA PRO A 38 -15.21 -7.13 7.49
C PRO A 38 -14.12 -6.15 7.94
N ALA A 39 -14.37 -5.40 9.00
CA ALA A 39 -13.43 -4.37 9.47
C ALA A 39 -12.05 -4.94 9.80
N ASP A 40 -11.98 -6.15 10.35
CA ASP A 40 -10.72 -6.82 10.70
C ASP A 40 -9.88 -7.21 9.48
N HIS A 41 -10.52 -7.31 8.30
CA HIS A 41 -9.85 -7.58 7.03
C HIS A 41 -9.21 -6.33 6.42
N ILE A 42 -9.40 -5.15 7.01
CA ILE A 42 -8.88 -3.87 6.52
C ILE A 42 -7.82 -3.34 7.49
N LYS A 43 -6.58 -3.18 7.03
CA LYS A 43 -5.54 -2.44 7.76
C LYS A 43 -5.39 -1.04 7.19
N LEU A 44 -5.34 -0.06 8.07
CA LEU A 44 -5.18 1.35 7.73
C LEU A 44 -3.91 1.90 8.39
N LEU A 45 -2.95 2.34 7.58
CA LEU A 45 -1.74 3.04 8.03
C LEU A 45 -1.86 4.52 7.63
N ARG A 46 -1.70 5.43 8.60
CA ARG A 46 -1.77 6.88 8.37
C ARG A 46 -0.53 7.58 8.90
N ASP A 47 0.00 8.51 8.11
CA ASP A 47 1.08 9.42 8.48
C ASP A 47 2.22 8.72 9.23
N TYR A 48 2.41 9.02 10.51
CA TYR A 48 3.50 8.50 11.34
C TYR A 48 3.49 6.97 11.51
N MET A 49 2.36 6.30 11.22
CA MET A 49 2.28 4.83 11.19
C MET A 49 2.68 4.24 9.83
N ALA A 50 2.79 5.06 8.79
CA ALA A 50 3.14 4.67 7.43
C ALA A 50 4.67 4.78 7.18
N MET A 51 5.47 4.37 8.16
CA MET A 51 6.91 4.18 7.98
C MET A 51 7.17 3.04 7.01
N ARG A 52 8.28 3.07 6.28
CA ARG A 52 8.62 2.03 5.31
C ARG A 52 8.52 0.63 5.90
N GLN A 53 9.12 0.43 7.08
CA GLN A 53 9.10 -0.87 7.77
C GLN A 53 7.67 -1.29 8.12
N CYS A 54 6.85 -0.36 8.66
CA CYS A 54 5.47 -0.64 9.02
C CYS A 54 4.60 -1.01 7.81
N ILE A 55 4.79 -0.35 6.66
CA ILE A 55 4.09 -0.69 5.42
C ILE A 55 4.45 -2.12 4.99
N MET A 56 5.75 -2.43 4.89
CA MET A 56 6.20 -3.76 4.46
C MET A 56 5.77 -4.86 5.43
N ASP A 57 5.93 -4.64 6.74
CA ASP A 57 5.51 -5.59 7.76
C ASP A 57 4.00 -5.82 7.71
N THR A 58 3.21 -4.77 7.53
CA THR A 58 1.75 -4.91 7.40
C THR A 58 1.38 -5.70 6.16
N LEU A 59 2.04 -5.47 5.01
CA LEU A 59 1.82 -6.26 3.79
C LEU A 59 2.14 -7.74 4.01
N HIS A 60 3.29 -8.06 4.61
CA HIS A 60 3.67 -9.45 4.87
C HIS A 60 2.78 -10.12 5.93
N MET A 61 2.50 -9.45 7.04
CA MET A 61 1.69 -10.03 8.13
C MET A 61 0.22 -10.16 7.75
N HIS A 62 -0.37 -9.14 7.13
CA HIS A 62 -1.80 -9.10 6.83
C HIS A 62 -2.16 -9.89 5.58
N PHE A 63 -1.24 -10.06 4.62
CA PHE A 63 -1.49 -10.82 3.40
C PHE A 63 -0.81 -12.19 3.39
N CYS A 64 0.51 -12.24 3.50
CA CYS A 64 1.24 -13.50 3.34
C CYS A 64 1.01 -14.46 4.51
N ASN A 65 1.15 -13.96 5.74
CA ASN A 65 1.11 -14.77 6.96
C ASN A 65 -0.32 -14.92 7.53
N ASN A 66 -1.31 -14.34 6.87
CA ASN A 66 -2.69 -14.41 7.30
C ASN A 66 -3.34 -15.71 6.83
N SER A 67 -3.66 -16.60 7.76
CA SER A 67 -4.31 -17.90 7.48
C SER A 67 -5.73 -17.77 6.96
N ASP A 68 -6.39 -16.64 7.19
CA ASP A 68 -7.79 -16.43 6.83
C ASP A 68 -7.97 -16.10 5.34
N ILE A 69 -6.86 -15.77 4.65
CA ILE A 69 -6.84 -15.55 3.21
C ILE A 69 -6.68 -16.88 2.48
N CYS A 70 -7.73 -17.30 1.79
CA CYS A 70 -7.75 -18.45 0.92
C CYS A 70 -7.33 -18.08 -0.52
N PRO A 71 -6.76 -19.01 -1.29
CA PRO A 71 -6.52 -18.80 -2.71
C PRO A 71 -7.79 -18.37 -3.46
N GLY A 72 -7.74 -17.23 -4.13
CA GLY A 72 -8.87 -16.64 -4.87
C GLY A 72 -9.58 -15.50 -4.16
N ASP A 73 -9.36 -15.33 -2.85
CA ASP A 73 -9.81 -14.13 -2.13
C ASP A 73 -9.20 -12.88 -2.75
N ALA A 74 -10.03 -11.83 -2.85
CA ALA A 74 -9.57 -10.55 -3.38
C ALA A 74 -8.68 -9.83 -2.34
N ILE A 75 -7.48 -9.46 -2.78
CA ILE A 75 -6.49 -8.69 -2.02
C ILE A 75 -6.36 -7.31 -2.66
N ILE A 76 -6.45 -6.26 -1.84
CA ILE A 76 -6.36 -4.87 -2.29
C ILE A 76 -5.25 -4.14 -1.53
N PHE A 77 -4.33 -3.53 -2.25
CA PHE A 77 -3.41 -2.54 -1.70
C PHE A 77 -3.72 -1.17 -2.29
N TYR A 78 -4.13 -0.22 -1.44
CA TYR A 78 -4.36 1.18 -1.83
C TYR A 78 -3.33 2.08 -1.16
N PHE A 79 -2.55 2.79 -1.96
CA PHE A 79 -1.57 3.77 -1.49
C PHE A 79 -1.96 5.17 -1.99
N MET A 80 -2.03 6.11 -1.06
CA MET A 80 -2.23 7.53 -1.32
C MET A 80 -1.13 8.35 -0.64
N GLY A 81 -0.30 9.02 -1.44
CA GLY A 81 0.89 9.72 -0.97
C GLY A 81 1.77 10.21 -2.12
N HIS A 82 3.05 10.47 -1.83
CA HIS A 82 4.03 10.80 -2.87
C HIS A 82 4.64 9.55 -3.48
N GLY A 83 4.86 9.61 -4.79
CA GLY A 83 5.79 8.75 -5.50
C GLY A 83 7.04 9.53 -5.91
N SER A 84 8.02 8.81 -6.41
CA SER A 84 9.28 9.36 -6.89
C SER A 84 9.88 8.48 -7.98
N SER A 85 10.75 9.06 -8.80
CA SER A 85 11.55 8.37 -9.80
C SER A 85 13.02 8.48 -9.43
N HIS A 86 13.68 7.35 -9.14
CA HIS A 86 15.10 7.31 -8.78
C HIS A 86 15.92 6.63 -9.88
N ASP A 87 16.94 7.29 -10.42
CA ASP A 87 17.90 6.62 -11.31
C ASP A 87 18.82 5.72 -10.48
N LEU A 88 18.62 4.41 -10.62
CA LEU A 88 19.49 3.42 -10.00
C LEU A 88 20.73 3.21 -10.89
N ARG A 89 21.69 4.13 -10.75
CA ARG A 89 23.06 3.99 -11.26
C ARG A 89 23.13 3.66 -12.76
N GLY A 90 22.30 4.32 -13.58
CA GLY A 90 22.35 4.20 -15.04
C GLY A 90 21.61 2.99 -15.61
N LYS A 91 20.80 2.29 -14.79
CA LYS A 91 19.90 1.21 -15.25
C LYS A 91 18.50 1.72 -15.61
N GLY A 92 18.30 3.03 -15.58
CA GLY A 92 16.99 3.65 -15.80
C GLY A 92 16.31 4.02 -14.48
N ALA A 93 15.37 4.95 -14.58
CA ALA A 93 14.65 5.47 -13.43
C ALA A 93 13.63 4.43 -12.93
N VAL A 94 13.71 4.10 -11.64
CA VAL A 94 12.79 3.19 -10.94
C VAL A 94 11.75 4.02 -10.21
N LYS A 95 10.50 3.61 -10.35
CA LYS A 95 9.37 4.23 -9.65
C LYS A 95 9.26 3.69 -8.24
N CYS A 96 9.07 4.57 -7.26
CA CYS A 96 8.96 4.20 -5.86
C CYS A 96 7.83 4.99 -5.19
N ILE A 97 7.10 4.36 -4.28
CA ILE A 97 6.24 5.07 -3.34
C ILE A 97 7.09 5.54 -2.16
N ILE A 98 6.78 6.70 -1.59
CA ILE A 98 7.56 7.32 -0.52
C ILE A 98 6.79 7.22 0.80
N SER A 99 7.40 6.52 1.76
CA SER A 99 6.92 6.42 3.15
C SER A 99 7.11 7.73 3.93
N ILE A 100 6.51 7.82 5.12
CA ILE A 100 6.59 9.03 5.96
C ILE A 100 8.03 9.35 6.42
N ASP A 101 8.88 8.33 6.57
CA ASP A 101 10.30 8.46 6.95
C ASP A 101 11.21 8.72 5.74
N ASN A 102 10.64 9.13 4.60
CA ASN A 102 11.33 9.38 3.32
C ASN A 102 12.10 8.18 2.77
N ALA A 103 11.79 6.97 3.22
CA ALA A 103 12.41 5.76 2.74
C ALA A 103 11.59 5.17 1.57
N PRO A 104 12.16 5.02 0.37
CA PRO A 104 11.43 4.56 -0.80
C PRO A 104 11.08 3.07 -0.70
N ILE A 105 9.92 2.70 -1.24
CA ILE A 105 9.57 1.31 -1.57
C ILE A 105 9.41 1.26 -3.09
N CYS A 106 10.37 0.63 -3.75
CA CYS A 106 10.48 0.69 -5.19
C CYS A 106 9.76 -0.46 -5.91
N GLU A 107 9.48 -0.26 -7.19
CA GLU A 107 8.77 -1.21 -8.06
C GLU A 107 9.34 -2.63 -7.98
N HIS A 108 10.67 -2.79 -7.95
CA HIS A 108 11.30 -4.10 -7.87
C HIS A 108 11.02 -4.82 -6.54
N GLU A 109 10.94 -4.08 -5.43
CA GLU A 109 10.60 -4.64 -4.11
C GLU A 109 9.14 -5.07 -4.08
N LEU A 110 8.24 -4.22 -4.59
CA LEU A 110 6.82 -4.56 -4.75
C LEU A 110 6.64 -5.74 -5.70
N HIS A 111 7.41 -5.83 -6.78
CA HIS A 111 7.36 -6.95 -7.72
C HIS A 111 7.73 -8.28 -7.06
N ILE A 112 8.81 -8.31 -6.27
CA ILE A 112 9.21 -9.50 -5.52
C ILE A 112 8.11 -9.88 -4.52
N PHE A 113 7.62 -8.92 -3.74
CA PHE A 113 6.52 -9.14 -2.81
C PHE A 113 5.27 -9.71 -3.50
N LEU A 114 4.83 -9.11 -4.60
CA LEU A 114 3.65 -9.54 -5.35
C LEU A 114 3.83 -10.92 -5.97
N LYS A 115 5.04 -11.24 -6.44
CA LYS A 115 5.36 -12.57 -6.94
C LYS A 115 5.14 -13.59 -5.84
N ASP A 116 5.71 -13.40 -4.66
CA ASP A 116 5.56 -14.32 -3.53
C ASP A 116 4.10 -14.42 -3.08
N LEU A 117 3.44 -13.27 -2.93
CA LEU A 117 2.03 -13.22 -2.56
C LEU A 117 1.15 -13.98 -3.57
N SER A 118 1.41 -13.83 -4.87
CA SER A 118 0.62 -14.50 -5.90
C SER A 118 0.79 -16.02 -5.91
N HIS A 119 1.97 -16.52 -5.52
CA HIS A 119 2.21 -17.96 -5.36
C HIS A 119 1.50 -18.49 -4.11
N MET A 120 1.47 -17.73 -3.03
CA MET A 120 0.88 -18.16 -1.75
C MET A 120 -0.65 -18.04 -1.72
N LYS A 121 -1.21 -16.93 -2.24
CA LYS A 121 -2.62 -16.54 -2.07
C LYS A 121 -3.39 -16.43 -3.38
N GLY A 122 -2.77 -16.72 -4.51
CA GLY A 122 -3.39 -16.61 -5.84
C GLY A 122 -3.32 -15.20 -6.41
N LYS A 123 -3.90 -15.03 -7.60
CA LYS A 123 -3.64 -13.86 -8.47
C LYS A 123 -4.69 -12.74 -8.38
N ASN A 124 -5.67 -12.85 -7.49
CA ASN A 124 -6.73 -11.86 -7.33
C ASN A 124 -6.25 -10.66 -6.50
N ILE A 125 -5.22 -9.97 -7.00
CA ILE A 125 -4.51 -8.90 -6.31
C ILE A 125 -4.68 -7.62 -7.11
N THR A 126 -5.24 -6.59 -6.48
CA THR A 126 -5.41 -5.26 -7.06
C THR A 126 -4.55 -4.25 -6.32
N LEU A 127 -3.75 -3.48 -7.07
CA LEU A 127 -2.97 -2.37 -6.53
C LEU A 127 -3.52 -1.07 -7.09
N ILE A 128 -3.76 -0.11 -6.20
CA ILE A 128 -4.25 1.22 -6.53
C ILE A 128 -3.21 2.20 -5.98
N PHE A 129 -2.62 2.98 -6.89
CA PHE A 129 -1.65 4.01 -6.55
C PHE A 129 -2.24 5.36 -6.91
N ASP A 130 -2.56 6.16 -5.91
CA ASP A 130 -2.95 7.55 -6.06
C ASP A 130 -1.75 8.41 -5.64
N CYS A 131 -0.79 8.48 -6.55
CA CYS A 131 0.46 9.19 -6.40
C CYS A 131 1.07 9.51 -7.77
N CYS A 132 1.94 10.52 -7.83
CA CYS A 132 2.70 10.83 -9.04
C CYS A 132 4.10 10.22 -8.96
N PHE A 133 4.61 9.75 -10.10
CA PHE A 133 5.92 9.09 -10.21
C PHE A 133 6.88 9.85 -11.10
#